data_AF-A0A5E7WKV1-F1
#
_entry.id   AF-A0A5E7WKV1-F1
#
_cell.length_a   1.000
_cell.length_b   1.000
_cell.length_c   1.000
_cell.angle_alpha   90.00
_cell.angle_beta   90.00
_cell.angle_gamma   90.00
#
_symmetry.space_group_name_H-M   'P 1'
#
loop_
_entity.id
_entity.type
_entity.pdbx_description
1 polymer ?
#
loop_
_entity_poly.entity_id
_entity_poly.type
_entity_poly.pdbx_seq_one_letter_code
_entity_poly.pdbx_strand_id
1 'polypeptide(L)'
;MLYSEATTPIEQPQRLIIRLSRHWAHKFQVEQQEGQSRIDFGGSGCLLKAVDGGLWVEAWAPAEEMDELEAAIVDHLQRNAAAGATLHFAWQRHS
;
A
#
# COMPACT_ATOMS: atom_id res chain seq x y z
N MET A 1 7.68 -6.17 -15.86
CA MET A 1 7.11 -6.03 -14.51
C MET A 1 8.16 -5.30 -13.69
N LEU A 2 7.78 -4.26 -12.98
CA LEU A 2 8.60 -3.61 -11.96
C LEU A 2 8.00 -3.90 -10.60
N TYR A 3 8.88 -3.89 -9.62
CA TYR A 3 8.53 -3.91 -8.21
C TYR A 3 9.06 -2.64 -7.56
N SER A 4 8.31 -2.11 -6.61
CA SER A 4 8.69 -0.91 -5.88
C SER A 4 8.31 -1.09 -4.44
N GLU A 5 9.22 -0.78 -3.53
CA GLU A 5 8.96 -0.86 -2.10
C GLU A 5 9.24 0.45 -1.38
N ALA A 6 8.49 0.70 -0.31
CA ALA A 6 8.69 1.84 0.57
C ALA A 6 8.24 1.49 1.99
N THR A 7 8.77 2.20 2.98
CA THR A 7 8.27 2.16 4.36
C THR A 7 7.92 3.56 4.81
N THR A 8 6.74 3.71 5.43
CA THR A 8 6.31 4.95 6.07
C THR A 8 6.13 4.73 7.57
N PRO A 9 6.62 5.66 8.41
CA PRO A 9 6.33 5.64 9.84
C PRO A 9 4.83 5.86 10.08
N ILE A 10 4.22 5.05 10.92
CA ILE A 10 2.86 5.26 11.42
C ILE A 10 2.66 4.47 12.72
N GLU A 11 1.94 5.04 13.68
CA GLU A 11 1.72 4.40 14.98
C GLU A 11 0.79 3.17 14.93
N GLN A 12 -0.18 3.16 14.01
CA GLN A 12 -1.21 2.12 13.94
C GLN A 12 -1.30 1.50 12.53
N PRO A 13 -0.24 0.82 12.04
CA PRO A 13 -0.20 0.30 10.68
C PRO A 13 -1.28 -0.75 10.44
N GLN A 14 -1.56 -1.63 11.40
CA GLN A 14 -2.61 -2.65 11.27
C GLN A 14 -4.00 -2.01 11.08
N ARG A 15 -4.27 -0.91 11.79
CA ARG A 15 -5.56 -0.21 11.67
C ARG A 15 -5.72 0.42 10.29
N LEU A 16 -4.64 0.99 9.74
CA LEU A 16 -4.62 1.53 8.39
C LEU A 16 -4.82 0.43 7.35
N ILE A 17 -4.13 -0.70 7.48
CA ILE A 17 -4.28 -1.88 6.60
C ILE A 17 -5.74 -2.35 6.58
N ILE A 18 -6.38 -2.54 7.74
CA ILE A 18 -7.77 -3.01 7.80
C ILE A 18 -8.73 -2.01 7.14
N ARG A 19 -8.53 -0.71 7.34
CA ARG A 19 -9.37 0.33 6.72
C ARG A 19 -9.25 0.31 5.21
N LEU A 20 -8.02 0.33 4.69
CA LEU A 20 -7.76 0.28 3.25
C LEU A 20 -8.28 -0.99 2.61
N SER A 21 -8.07 -2.13 3.26
CA SER A 21 -8.52 -3.41 2.75
C SER A 21 -10.03 -3.46 2.60
N ARG A 22 -10.78 -2.95 3.59
CA ARG A 22 -12.24 -2.77 3.48
C ARG A 22 -12.62 -1.76 2.41
N HIS A 23 -11.86 -0.67 2.30
CA HIS A 23 -12.08 0.32 1.26
C HIS A 23 -11.85 -0.26 -0.12
N TRP A 24 -10.93 -1.18 -0.37
CA TRP A 24 -10.68 -1.72 -1.72
C TRP A 24 -11.48 -2.99 -2.04
N ALA A 25 -11.92 -3.75 -1.03
CA ALA A 25 -12.69 -4.98 -1.21
C ALA A 25 -14.04 -4.78 -1.93
N HIS A 26 -14.52 -3.55 -2.11
CA HIS A 26 -15.72 -3.27 -2.93
C HIS A 26 -15.46 -3.35 -4.45
N LYS A 27 -14.20 -3.20 -4.89
CA LYS A 27 -13.81 -3.14 -6.31
C LYS A 27 -12.79 -4.20 -6.70
N PHE A 28 -11.95 -4.63 -5.76
CA PHE A 28 -10.77 -5.43 -6.03
C PHE A 28 -10.74 -6.70 -5.17
N GLN A 29 -9.97 -7.69 -5.63
CA GLN A 29 -9.67 -8.85 -4.82
C GLN A 29 -8.69 -8.45 -3.72
N VAL A 30 -9.08 -8.72 -2.47
CA VAL A 30 -8.29 -8.38 -1.28
C VAL A 30 -8.12 -9.63 -0.43
N GLU A 31 -6.87 -10.01 -0.19
CA GLU A 31 -6.50 -11.11 0.69
C GLU A 31 -5.92 -10.53 1.98
N GLN A 32 -6.75 -10.47 3.02
CA GLN A 32 -6.35 -10.01 4.35
C GLN A 32 -5.84 -11.17 5.20
N GLN A 33 -4.74 -10.94 5.89
CA GLN A 33 -4.19 -11.81 6.93
C GLN A 33 -3.80 -10.96 8.15
N GLU A 34 -3.37 -11.61 9.23
CA GLU A 34 -2.93 -10.89 10.42
C GLU A 34 -1.71 -10.01 10.09
N GLY A 35 -1.87 -8.70 10.25
CA GLY A 35 -0.80 -7.72 10.03
C GLY A 35 -0.46 -7.42 8.55
N GLN A 36 -1.14 -8.02 7.58
CA GLN A 36 -0.89 -7.76 6.16
C GLN A 36 -2.12 -7.87 5.27
N SER A 37 -2.06 -7.24 4.10
CA SER A 37 -3.12 -7.32 3.10
C SER A 37 -2.55 -7.21 1.69
N ARG A 38 -2.92 -8.16 0.83
CA ARG A 38 -2.58 -8.18 -0.59
C ARG A 38 -3.79 -7.74 -1.40
N ILE A 39 -3.58 -6.81 -2.33
CA ILE A 39 -4.62 -6.28 -3.21
C ILE A 39 -4.19 -6.47 -4.66
N ASP A 40 -5.08 -7.09 -5.45
CA ASP A 40 -4.87 -7.37 -6.87
C ASP A 40 -5.77 -6.48 -7.73
N PHE A 41 -5.14 -5.77 -8.68
CA PHE A 41 -5.79 -4.85 -9.62
C PHE A 41 -5.90 -5.43 -11.05
N GLY A 42 -5.68 -6.74 -11.23
CA GLY A 42 -5.82 -7.42 -12.52
C GLY A 42 -4.58 -7.32 -13.41
N GLY A 43 -3.39 -7.43 -12.82
CA GLY A 43 -2.09 -7.35 -13.52
C GLY A 43 -1.07 -6.44 -12.81
N SER A 44 -1.56 -5.59 -11.94
CA SER A 44 -0.81 -4.79 -10.98
C SER A 44 -1.39 -4.97 -9.57
N GLY A 45 -0.74 -4.44 -8.55
CA GLY A 45 -1.22 -4.63 -7.19
C GLY A 45 -0.26 -4.13 -6.12
N CYS A 46 -0.65 -4.31 -4.87
CA CYS A 46 0.23 -4.01 -3.74
C CYS A 46 0.06 -4.97 -2.56
N LEU A 47 1.12 -5.07 -1.77
CA LEU A 47 1.16 -5.75 -0.49
C LEU A 47 1.43 -4.71 0.58
N LEU A 48 0.53 -4.64 1.56
CA LEU A 48 0.67 -3.82 2.75
C LEU A 48 1.06 -4.73 3.91
N LYS A 49 2.11 -4.38 4.65
CA LYS A 49 2.56 -5.15 5.81
C LYS A 49 2.91 -4.25 6.98
N ALA A 50 2.34 -4.53 8.14
CA ALA A 50 2.77 -3.92 9.38
C ALA A 50 4.16 -4.45 9.74
N VAL A 51 5.09 -3.54 9.97
CA VAL A 51 6.47 -3.84 10.35
C VAL A 51 6.86 -3.02 11.58
N ASP A 52 7.97 -3.38 12.21
CA ASP A 52 8.53 -2.56 13.28
C ASP A 52 8.88 -1.18 12.72
N GLY A 53 8.33 -0.14 13.33
CA GLY A 53 8.52 1.25 12.90
C GLY A 53 7.48 1.77 11.91
N GLY A 54 6.53 0.96 11.41
CA GLY A 54 5.40 1.48 10.66
C GLY A 54 4.78 0.51 9.64
N LEU A 55 4.55 1.03 8.44
CA LEU A 55 3.93 0.30 7.33
C LEU A 55 4.93 0.16 6.19
N TRP A 56 5.23 -1.09 5.83
CA TRP A 56 5.93 -1.41 4.60
C TRP A 56 4.91 -1.68 3.49
N VAL A 57 5.23 -1.21 2.29
CA VAL A 57 4.40 -1.32 1.09
C VAL A 57 5.27 -1.80 -0.05
N GLU A 58 4.81 -2.82 -0.75
CA GLU A 58 5.35 -3.25 -2.04
C GLU A 58 4.27 -3.09 -3.10
N ALA A 59 4.63 -2.57 -4.26
CA ALA A 59 3.78 -2.42 -5.43
C ALA A 59 4.40 -3.19 -6.61
N TRP A 60 3.56 -3.79 -7.44
CA TRP A 60 3.98 -4.41 -8.71
C TRP A 60 3.09 -3.92 -9.85
N ALA A 61 3.71 -3.61 -10.99
CA ALA A 61 3.03 -3.15 -12.20
C ALA A 61 3.91 -3.29 -13.45
N PRO A 62 3.33 -3.20 -14.66
CA PRO A 62 4.07 -2.80 -15.85
C PRO A 62 4.88 -1.51 -15.63
N ALA A 63 5.99 -1.33 -16.34
CA ALA A 63 6.91 -0.22 -16.07
C ALA A 63 6.25 1.14 -16.35
N GLU A 64 5.42 1.19 -17.38
CA GLU A 64 4.62 2.33 -17.82
C GLU A 64 3.52 2.73 -16.84
N GLU A 65 3.10 1.83 -15.95
CA GLU A 65 2.00 2.04 -14.98
C GLU A 65 2.52 2.31 -13.55
N MET A 66 3.81 2.07 -13.28
CA MET A 66 4.36 2.11 -11.91
C MET A 66 4.21 3.48 -11.25
N ASP A 67 4.47 4.57 -11.98
CA ASP A 67 4.34 5.93 -11.44
C ASP A 67 2.91 6.24 -10.98
N GLU A 68 1.92 5.84 -11.79
CA GLU A 68 0.49 6.04 -11.48
C GLU A 68 0.05 5.18 -10.30
N LEU A 69 0.50 3.92 -10.27
CA LEU A 69 0.19 3.00 -9.17
C LEU A 69 0.75 3.50 -7.83
N GLU A 70 2.03 3.90 -7.80
CA GLU A 70 2.65 4.46 -6.59
C GLU A 70 1.87 5.69 -6.08
N ALA A 71 1.52 6.62 -6.98
CA ALA A 71 0.75 7.81 -6.63
C ALA A 71 -0.65 7.46 -6.09
N ALA A 72 -1.35 6.51 -6.71
CA ALA A 72 -2.66 6.05 -6.27
C ALA A 72 -2.57 5.40 -4.88
N ILE A 73 -1.58 4.54 -4.64
CA ILE A 73 -1.37 3.89 -3.34
C ILE A 73 -1.15 4.94 -2.25
N VAL A 74 -0.29 5.94 -2.50
CA VAL A 74 -0.01 7.02 -1.55
C VAL A 74 -1.26 7.84 -1.23
N ASP A 75 -2.04 8.25 -2.23
CA ASP A 75 -3.27 9.02 -2.03
C ASP A 75 -4.28 8.25 -1.16
N HIS A 76 -4.49 6.96 -1.44
CA HIS A 76 -5.43 6.14 -0.67
C HIS A 76 -4.93 5.90 0.76
N LEU A 77 -3.62 5.66 0.96
CA LEU A 77 -3.01 5.55 2.29
C LEU A 77 -3.18 6.84 3.09
N GLN A 78 -2.88 7.98 2.49
CA GLN A 78 -2.97 9.28 3.13
C GLN A 78 -4.41 9.65 3.52
N ARG A 79 -5.41 9.33 2.68
CA ARG A 79 -6.83 9.56 2.99
C ARG A 79 -7.38 8.66 4.08
N ASN A 80 -6.84 7.45 4.22
CA ASN A 80 -7.30 6.47 5.24
C ASN A 80 -6.52 6.55 6.56
N ALA A 81 -5.42 7.29 6.59
CA ALA A 81 -4.63 7.57 7.78
C ALA A 81 -5.45 8.33 8.84
N ALA A 82 -4.93 8.37 10.08
CA ALA A 82 -5.53 9.19 11.12
C ALA A 82 -5.44 10.68 10.77
N ALA A 83 -6.41 11.48 11.23
CA ALA A 83 -6.40 12.92 11.00
C ALA A 83 -5.10 13.55 11.52
N GLY A 84 -4.44 14.35 10.67
CA GLY A 84 -3.17 15.01 10.98
C GLY A 84 -1.91 14.15 10.74
N ALA A 85 -2.04 12.86 10.43
CA ALA A 85 -0.90 12.04 10.01
C ALA A 85 -0.47 12.44 8.59
N THR A 86 0.83 12.61 8.37
CA THR A 86 1.41 12.78 7.03
C THR A 86 2.32 11.59 6.76
N LEU A 87 2.06 10.88 5.68
CA LEU A 87 2.82 9.71 5.27
C LEU A 87 3.83 10.09 4.20
N HIS A 88 5.05 9.56 4.33
CA HIS A 88 6.13 9.82 3.39
C HIS A 88 6.65 8.49 2.85
N PHE A 89 6.76 8.41 1.54
CA PHE A 89 7.18 7.19 0.84
C PHE A 89 8.43 7.51 0.02
N ALA A 90 9.55 6.90 0.41
CA ALA A 90 10.78 6.91 -0.39
C ALA A 90 10.85 5.58 -1.15
N TRP A 91 10.25 5.55 -2.35
CA TRP A 91 10.15 4.36 -3.17
C TRP A 91 11.52 3.89 -3.68
N GLN A 92 11.75 2.58 -3.62
CA GLN A 92 12.90 1.90 -4.20
C GLN A 92 12.43 0.90 -5.25
N ARG A 93 12.63 1.25 -6.53
CA ARG A 93 12.25 0.42 -7.67
C ARG A 93 13.32 -0.60 -7.99
N HIS A 94 12.88 -1.79 -8.35
CA HIS A 94 13.73 -2.89 -8.80
C HIS A 94 13.00 -3.72 -9.87
N SER A 95 13.80 -4.41 -10.69
CA SER A 95 13.36 -5.21 -11.84
C SER A 95 13.42 -6.71 -11.56
#